data_AF-A0A0F9CIC8-F1
#
_entry.id   AF-A0A0F9CIC8-F1
#
_cell.length_a   1.000
_cell.length_b   1.000
_cell.length_c   1.000
_cell.angle_alpha   90.00
_cell.angle_beta   90.00
_cell.angle_gamma   90.00
#
_symmetry.space_group_name_H-M   'P 1'
#
loop_
_entity.id
_entity.type
_entity.pdbx_description
1 polymer ?
#
loop_
_entity_poly.entity_id
_entity_poly.type
_entity_poly.pdbx_seq_one_letter_code
_entity_poly.pdbx_strand_id
1 'polypeptide(L)'
;RTQLELWDAYGSKKSPEYLSGVRAPGEDKSPRERAREKLLEDNPGFEDARHRISAYDKGLPDSLVDNYVEYYLLPILGYDREVYLRDHPEFYEYWVEELGHSEIDFDSLDRRIAAGKGVRERLEELPPPKPIPMHLLSTDELINILQGEPARDWWEGMMWKFGGGIPDEEDVRRILAAYGATAGEIEKLLALIGSTFEGRSIENVDQLVALVQNLSREGLYIADILSRFPSPPVSLVGKTPGHPLLAAVHKEFEETLLRGKRLE
;
A
#
# COMPACT_ATOMS: atom_id res chain seq x y z
N ARG A 1 -38.23 -15.42 -4.96
CA ARG A 1 -37.14 -15.29 -3.98
C ARG A 1 -36.99 -13.82 -3.64
N THR A 2 -36.72 -13.49 -2.38
CA THR A 2 -36.42 -12.12 -2.00
C THR A 2 -35.05 -11.70 -2.55
N GLN A 3 -34.78 -10.40 -2.63
CA GLN A 3 -33.46 -9.90 -3.02
C GLN A 3 -32.38 -10.39 -2.04
N LEU A 4 -32.71 -10.48 -0.74
CA LEU A 4 -31.83 -11.02 0.30
C LEU A 4 -31.48 -12.50 0.04
N GLU A 5 -32.47 -13.32 -0.28
CA GLU A 5 -32.26 -14.74 -0.63
C GLU A 5 -31.33 -14.89 -1.84
N LEU A 6 -31.45 -14.03 -2.85
CA LEU A 6 -30.56 -14.05 -4.02
C LEU A 6 -29.12 -13.62 -3.66
N TRP A 7 -28.97 -12.56 -2.87
CA TRP A 7 -27.68 -12.08 -2.41
C TRP A 7 -26.88 -13.14 -1.64
N ASP A 8 -27.58 -13.87 -0.76
CA ASP A 8 -27.02 -14.96 0.04
C ASP A 8 -26.74 -16.19 -0.82
N ALA A 9 -27.65 -16.52 -1.74
CA ALA A 9 -27.50 -17.61 -2.70
C ALA A 9 -26.21 -17.47 -3.53
N TYR A 10 -25.88 -16.27 -4.03
CA TYR A 10 -24.63 -16.04 -4.76
C TYR A 10 -23.36 -16.38 -3.98
N GLY A 11 -23.40 -16.36 -2.65
CA GLY A 11 -22.26 -16.68 -1.78
C GLY A 11 -22.26 -18.09 -1.19
N SER A 12 -23.37 -18.81 -1.26
CA SER A 12 -23.53 -20.09 -0.59
C SER A 12 -23.15 -21.24 -1.53
N LYS A 13 -22.09 -22.00 -1.22
CA LYS A 13 -21.66 -23.17 -2.02
C LYS A 13 -22.73 -24.25 -2.18
N LYS A 14 -23.78 -24.23 -1.35
CA LYS A 14 -24.91 -25.17 -1.40
C LYS A 14 -26.08 -24.66 -2.26
N SER A 15 -26.06 -23.40 -2.67
CA SER A 15 -27.11 -22.81 -3.49
C SER A 15 -26.92 -23.19 -4.97
N PRO A 16 -28.00 -23.47 -5.71
CA PRO A 16 -27.93 -23.67 -7.15
C PRO A 16 -27.49 -22.40 -7.93
N GLU A 17 -27.54 -21.22 -7.31
CA GLU A 17 -27.12 -19.93 -7.84
C GLU A 17 -25.74 -19.52 -7.34
N TYR A 18 -25.02 -20.43 -6.68
CA TYR A 18 -23.65 -20.20 -6.27
C TYR A 18 -22.80 -19.77 -7.47
N LEU A 19 -22.16 -18.61 -7.35
CA LEU A 19 -21.18 -18.14 -8.31
C LEU A 19 -19.80 -18.38 -7.70
N SER A 20 -18.95 -19.16 -8.37
CA SER A 20 -17.57 -19.35 -7.92
C SER A 20 -16.91 -17.97 -7.85
N GLY A 21 -16.48 -17.54 -6.66
CA GLY A 21 -15.79 -16.26 -6.45
C GLY A 21 -14.41 -16.17 -7.11
N VAL A 22 -14.05 -17.14 -7.96
CA VAL A 22 -12.80 -17.17 -8.70
C VAL A 22 -12.92 -16.19 -9.86
N ARG A 23 -12.02 -15.20 -9.89
CA ARG A 23 -11.90 -14.24 -11.00
C ARG A 23 -11.33 -14.94 -12.22
N ALA A 24 -11.84 -14.66 -13.41
CA ALA A 24 -11.17 -15.09 -14.63
C ALA A 24 -9.88 -14.27 -14.81
N PRO A 25 -8.83 -14.82 -15.45
CA PRO A 25 -7.62 -14.07 -15.76
C PRO A 25 -7.96 -12.80 -16.55
N GLY A 26 -7.50 -11.64 -16.06
CA GLY A 26 -7.77 -10.33 -16.67
C GLY A 26 -9.12 -9.70 -16.32
N GLU A 27 -9.90 -10.27 -15.39
CA GLU A 27 -11.11 -9.62 -14.86
C GLU A 27 -10.86 -8.99 -13.49
N ASP A 28 -11.27 -7.73 -13.34
CA ASP A 28 -11.14 -6.97 -12.08
C ASP A 28 -12.03 -7.52 -10.96
N LYS A 29 -13.14 -8.15 -11.32
CA LYS A 29 -14.18 -8.62 -10.39
C LYS A 29 -14.53 -10.07 -10.65
N SER A 30 -14.93 -10.79 -9.62
CA SER A 30 -15.44 -12.16 -9.72
C SER A 30 -16.88 -12.17 -10.24
N PRO A 31 -17.36 -13.30 -10.80
CA PRO A 31 -18.77 -13.44 -11.18
C PRO A 31 -19.73 -13.12 -10.03
N ARG A 32 -19.36 -13.49 -8.80
CA ARG A 32 -20.12 -13.19 -7.59
C ARG A 32 -20.19 -11.69 -7.30
N GLU A 33 -19.06 -10.98 -7.37
CA GLU A 33 -19.02 -9.53 -7.19
C GLU A 33 -19.88 -8.82 -8.23
N ARG A 34 -19.75 -9.19 -9.52
CA ARG A 34 -20.58 -8.62 -10.60
C ARG A 34 -22.08 -8.83 -10.41
N ALA A 35 -22.49 -10.04 -10.03
CA ALA A 35 -23.90 -10.34 -9.79
C ALA A 35 -24.47 -9.56 -8.60
N ARG A 36 -23.67 -9.37 -7.55
CA ARG A 36 -24.03 -8.57 -6.38
C ARG A 36 -24.14 -7.09 -6.70
N GLU A 37 -23.17 -6.55 -7.43
CA GLU A 37 -23.22 -5.16 -7.92
C GLU A 37 -24.43 -4.90 -8.80
N LYS A 38 -24.71 -5.81 -9.74
CA LYS A 38 -25.90 -5.72 -10.58
C LYS A 38 -27.20 -5.75 -9.75
N LEU A 39 -27.26 -6.60 -8.72
CA LEU A 39 -28.43 -6.64 -7.83
C LEU A 39 -28.63 -5.31 -7.08
N LEU A 40 -27.55 -4.65 -6.66
CA LEU A 40 -27.61 -3.32 -6.03
C LEU A 40 -28.02 -2.23 -7.02
N GLU A 41 -27.46 -2.23 -8.23
CA GLU A 41 -27.82 -1.29 -9.30
C GLU A 41 -29.29 -1.39 -9.69
N ASP A 42 -29.80 -2.62 -9.86
CA ASP A 42 -31.19 -2.88 -10.22
C ASP A 42 -32.16 -2.61 -9.03
N ASN A 43 -31.66 -2.47 -7.79
CA ASN A 43 -32.48 -2.34 -6.57
C ASN A 43 -31.86 -1.36 -5.56
N PRO A 44 -31.94 -0.03 -5.79
CA PRO A 44 -31.22 0.96 -4.98
C PRO A 44 -31.62 1.01 -3.50
N GLY A 45 -32.84 0.58 -3.13
CA GLY A 45 -33.27 0.47 -1.73
C GLY A 45 -32.82 -0.82 -1.02
N PHE A 46 -32.23 -1.77 -1.74
CA PHE A 46 -31.84 -3.06 -1.18
C PHE A 46 -30.67 -2.92 -0.20
N GLU A 47 -29.73 -2.02 -0.46
CA GLU A 47 -28.58 -1.81 0.42
C GLU A 47 -29.00 -1.32 1.81
N ASP A 48 -29.82 -0.27 1.87
CA ASP A 48 -30.45 0.25 3.10
C ASP A 48 -31.18 -0.86 3.86
N ALA A 49 -32.09 -1.58 3.17
CA ALA A 49 -32.87 -2.65 3.78
C ALA A 49 -31.99 -3.77 4.35
N ARG A 50 -30.90 -4.12 3.65
CA ARG A 50 -29.94 -5.12 4.11
C ARG A 50 -29.20 -4.66 5.37
N HIS A 51 -28.80 -3.39 5.44
CA HIS A 51 -28.17 -2.84 6.63
C HIS A 51 -29.14 -2.75 7.81
N ARG A 52 -30.42 -2.42 7.58
CA ARG A 52 -31.46 -2.47 8.62
C ARG A 52 -31.64 -3.87 9.19
N ILE A 53 -31.76 -4.89 8.34
CA ILE A 53 -31.84 -6.29 8.78
C ILE A 53 -30.60 -6.66 9.61
N SER A 54 -29.41 -6.32 9.12
CA SER A 54 -28.17 -6.55 9.86
C SER A 54 -28.10 -5.82 11.21
N ALA A 55 -28.71 -4.64 11.34
CA ALA A 55 -28.78 -3.92 12.61
C ALA A 55 -29.67 -4.68 13.61
N TYR A 56 -30.86 -5.10 13.18
CA TYR A 56 -31.77 -5.89 14.03
C TYR A 56 -31.19 -7.26 14.40
N ASP A 57 -30.51 -7.95 13.48
CA ASP A 57 -29.83 -9.23 13.75
C ASP A 57 -28.72 -9.10 14.79
N LYS A 58 -28.10 -7.91 14.88
CA LYS A 58 -27.10 -7.56 15.91
C LYS A 58 -27.72 -7.05 17.21
N GLY A 59 -29.05 -7.00 17.31
CA GLY A 59 -29.75 -6.55 18.50
C GLY A 59 -29.67 -5.04 18.77
N LEU A 60 -29.42 -4.23 17.74
CA LEU A 60 -29.37 -2.77 17.91
C LEU A 60 -30.72 -2.24 18.41
N PRO A 61 -30.73 -1.30 19.36
CA PRO A 61 -31.93 -0.55 19.70
C PRO A 61 -32.51 0.16 18.46
N ASP A 62 -33.83 0.24 18.36
CA ASP A 62 -34.53 0.87 17.23
C ASP A 62 -34.02 2.30 16.94
N SER A 63 -33.66 3.05 17.99
CA SER A 63 -33.11 4.42 17.89
C SER A 63 -31.74 4.51 17.23
N LEU A 64 -30.99 3.40 17.15
CA LEU A 64 -29.64 3.35 16.55
C LEU A 64 -29.62 2.66 15.19
N VAL A 65 -30.76 2.11 14.72
CA VAL A 65 -30.84 1.41 13.43
C VAL A 65 -30.53 2.35 12.27
N ASP A 66 -31.09 3.56 12.27
CA ASP A 66 -30.82 4.54 11.22
C ASP A 66 -29.33 4.94 11.22
N ASN A 67 -28.74 5.16 12.40
CA ASN A 67 -27.32 5.50 12.50
C ASN A 67 -26.40 4.39 11.95
N TYR A 68 -26.76 3.13 12.20
CA TYR A 68 -26.05 1.99 11.64
C TYR A 68 -26.13 1.96 10.11
N VAL A 69 -27.33 2.18 9.57
CA VAL A 69 -27.53 2.18 8.11
C VAL A 69 -26.75 3.32 7.46
N GLU A 70 -26.89 4.54 7.97
CA GLU A 70 -26.16 5.71 7.47
C GLU A 70 -24.65 5.48 7.52
N TYR A 71 -24.11 5.02 8.65
CA TYR A 71 -22.68 4.72 8.80
C TYR A 71 -22.16 3.72 7.76
N TYR A 72 -22.90 2.63 7.51
CA TYR A 72 -22.46 1.60 6.56
C TYR A 72 -22.65 1.99 5.09
N LEU A 73 -23.53 2.95 4.80
CA LEU A 73 -23.68 3.54 3.46
C LEU A 73 -22.58 4.56 3.13
N LEU A 74 -21.85 5.07 4.14
CA LEU A 74 -20.71 5.96 3.90
C LEU A 74 -19.57 5.23 3.18
N PRO A 75 -18.81 5.95 2.32
CA PRO A 75 -17.60 5.43 1.69
C PRO A 75 -16.66 4.78 2.70
N ILE A 76 -16.07 3.63 2.33
CA ILE A 76 -15.07 2.94 3.15
C ILE A 76 -13.76 3.73 3.17
N LEU A 77 -13.47 4.45 2.08
CA LEU A 77 -12.24 5.23 1.92
C LEU A 77 -12.45 6.66 2.42
N GLY A 78 -11.40 7.23 3.01
CA GLY A 78 -11.41 8.59 3.54
C GLY A 78 -11.64 8.60 5.05
N TYR A 79 -12.25 9.69 5.54
CA TYR A 79 -12.49 9.92 6.96
C TYR A 79 -13.99 10.07 7.27
N ASP A 80 -14.87 9.82 6.31
CA ASP A 80 -16.30 10.11 6.43
C ASP A 80 -16.95 9.28 7.55
N ARG A 81 -16.55 8.02 7.69
CA ARG A 81 -17.04 7.11 8.74
C ARG A 81 -16.59 7.55 10.12
N GLU A 82 -15.34 7.91 10.29
CA GLU A 82 -14.81 8.37 11.57
C GLU A 82 -15.38 9.74 11.97
N VAL A 83 -15.57 10.64 10.99
CA VAL A 83 -16.28 11.91 11.20
C VAL A 83 -17.72 11.66 11.62
N TYR A 84 -18.41 10.71 10.97
CA TYR A 84 -19.77 10.34 11.34
C TYR A 84 -19.85 9.82 12.78
N LEU A 85 -18.94 8.93 13.19
CA LEU A 85 -18.87 8.41 14.56
C LEU A 85 -18.61 9.52 15.58
N ARG A 86 -17.71 10.47 15.27
CA ARG A 86 -17.46 11.65 16.12
C ARG A 86 -18.72 12.49 16.33
N ASP A 87 -19.49 12.68 15.27
CA ASP A 87 -20.67 13.56 15.28
C ASP A 87 -21.93 12.84 15.83
N HIS A 88 -21.89 11.51 16.04
CA HIS A 88 -22.96 10.69 16.61
C HIS A 88 -22.48 9.91 17.85
N PRO A 89 -22.21 10.59 18.99
CA PRO A 89 -21.55 9.99 20.14
C PRO A 89 -22.30 8.80 20.75
N GLU A 90 -23.64 8.82 20.78
CA GLU A 90 -24.45 7.71 21.28
C GLU A 90 -24.27 6.43 20.44
N PHE A 91 -24.17 6.58 19.12
CA PHE A 91 -23.91 5.46 18.22
C PHE A 91 -22.46 4.98 18.32
N TYR A 92 -21.51 5.90 18.48
CA TYR A 92 -20.11 5.55 18.68
C TYR A 92 -19.87 4.76 19.98
N GLU A 93 -20.52 5.15 21.08
CA GLU A 93 -20.47 4.41 22.35
C GLU A 93 -20.96 2.97 22.15
N TYR A 94 -22.14 2.78 21.54
CA TYR A 94 -22.65 1.45 21.20
C TYR A 94 -21.71 0.67 20.26
N TRP A 95 -21.12 1.36 19.27
CA TRP A 95 -20.20 0.76 18.31
C TRP A 95 -18.91 0.24 18.98
N VAL A 96 -18.40 0.92 20.00
CA VAL A 96 -17.26 0.44 20.79
C VAL A 96 -17.70 -0.68 21.73
N GLU A 97 -18.72 -0.45 22.56
CA GLU A 97 -19.06 -1.32 23.68
C GLU A 97 -19.75 -2.62 23.24
N GLU A 98 -20.76 -2.52 22.38
CA GLU A 98 -21.64 -3.64 22.04
C GLU A 98 -21.20 -4.34 20.75
N LEU A 99 -20.63 -3.59 19.80
CA LEU A 99 -20.08 -4.17 18.57
C LEU A 99 -18.60 -4.56 18.69
N GLY A 100 -17.93 -4.21 19.79
CA GLY A 100 -16.57 -4.65 20.13
C GLY A 100 -15.48 -4.02 19.25
N HIS A 101 -15.74 -2.84 18.70
CA HIS A 101 -14.74 -2.11 17.93
C HIS A 101 -13.76 -1.35 18.84
N SER A 102 -12.58 -1.02 18.31
CA SER A 102 -11.57 -0.25 19.05
C SER A 102 -11.92 1.24 19.09
N GLU A 103 -11.59 1.89 20.21
CA GLU A 103 -11.72 3.34 20.34
C GLU A 103 -10.91 4.10 19.29
N ILE A 104 -11.47 5.24 18.86
CA ILE A 104 -10.87 6.17 17.90
C ILE A 104 -10.35 7.39 18.65
N ASP A 105 -9.09 7.75 18.42
CA ASP A 105 -8.53 9.04 18.84
C ASP A 105 -9.01 10.14 17.87
N PHE A 106 -10.11 10.81 18.25
CA PHE A 106 -10.71 11.89 17.45
C PHE A 106 -9.80 13.13 17.35
N ASP A 107 -8.91 13.39 18.32
CA ASP A 107 -7.95 14.49 18.21
C ASP A 107 -6.91 14.20 17.11
N SER A 108 -6.50 12.94 17.00
CA SER A 108 -5.64 12.48 15.90
C SER A 108 -6.35 12.54 14.55
N LEU A 109 -7.64 12.19 14.51
CA LEU A 109 -8.47 12.34 13.31
C LEU A 109 -8.50 13.80 12.84
N ASP A 110 -8.78 14.75 13.73
CA ASP A 110 -8.87 16.18 13.37
C ASP A 110 -7.54 16.72 12.83
N ARG A 111 -6.41 16.31 13.43
CA ARG A 111 -5.07 16.66 12.92
C ARG A 111 -4.84 16.11 11.50
N ARG A 112 -5.26 14.87 11.23
CA ARG A 112 -5.13 14.25 9.89
C ARG A 112 -6.01 14.94 8.86
N ILE A 113 -7.25 15.28 9.20
CA ILE A 113 -8.16 16.03 8.33
C ILE A 113 -7.58 17.41 8.02
N ALA A 114 -7.07 18.13 9.04
CA ALA A 114 -6.44 19.44 8.85
C ALA A 114 -5.19 19.37 7.95
N ALA A 115 -4.34 18.37 8.17
CA ALA A 115 -3.16 18.12 7.32
C ALA A 115 -3.55 17.79 5.88
N GLY A 116 -4.55 16.92 5.69
CA GLY A 116 -5.04 16.49 4.38
C GLY A 116 -5.71 17.62 3.58
N LYS A 117 -6.47 18.51 4.24
CA LYS A 117 -7.02 19.71 3.60
C LYS A 117 -5.91 20.60 3.04
N GLY A 118 -4.84 20.81 3.83
CA GLY A 118 -3.67 21.54 3.36
C GLY A 118 -2.98 20.89 2.16
N VAL A 119 -2.93 19.56 2.09
CA VAL A 119 -2.36 18.84 0.92
C VAL A 119 -3.26 19.01 -0.32
N ARG A 120 -4.57 18.84 -0.19
CA ARG A 120 -5.52 18.99 -1.31
C ARG A 120 -5.55 20.41 -1.87
N GLU A 121 -5.66 21.42 -1.00
CA GLU A 121 -5.65 22.83 -1.41
C GLU A 121 -4.33 23.18 -2.11
N ARG A 122 -3.19 22.74 -1.57
CA ARG A 122 -1.88 22.91 -2.22
C ARG A 122 -1.80 22.19 -3.57
N LEU A 123 -2.35 20.99 -3.69
CA LEU A 123 -2.40 20.25 -4.96
C LEU A 123 -3.26 20.94 -6.02
N GLU A 124 -4.36 21.57 -5.62
CA GLU A 124 -5.25 22.32 -6.52
C GLU A 124 -4.63 23.68 -6.95
N GLU A 125 -3.77 24.28 -6.11
CA GLU A 125 -3.01 25.51 -6.43
C GLU A 125 -1.76 25.26 -7.30
N LEU A 126 -1.21 24.05 -7.26
CA LEU A 126 -0.05 23.71 -8.09
C LEU A 126 -0.50 23.65 -9.56
N PRO A 127 0.22 24.31 -10.49
CA PRO A 127 -0.05 24.12 -11.90
C PRO A 127 0.09 22.63 -12.22
N PRO A 128 -0.73 22.08 -13.15
CA PRO A 128 -0.62 20.69 -13.53
C PRO A 128 0.85 20.40 -13.84
N PRO A 129 1.44 19.35 -13.25
CA PRO A 129 2.87 19.13 -13.37
C PRO A 129 3.20 19.07 -14.86
N LYS A 130 4.14 19.93 -15.30
CA LYS A 130 4.66 19.83 -16.66
C LYS A 130 5.18 18.40 -16.80
N PRO A 131 4.79 17.64 -17.82
CA PRO A 131 5.30 16.30 -18.01
C PRO A 131 6.82 16.40 -18.04
N ILE A 132 7.48 15.84 -17.02
CA ILE A 132 8.93 15.78 -16.98
C ILE A 132 9.28 14.67 -17.97
N PRO A 133 10.00 14.98 -19.07
CA PRO A 133 10.50 13.93 -19.94
C PRO A 133 11.42 13.00 -19.13
N MET A 134 10.91 11.82 -18.77
CA MET A 134 11.59 10.82 -17.92
C MET A 134 12.97 10.45 -18.48
N HIS A 135 13.13 10.47 -19.81
CA HIS A 135 14.39 10.22 -20.52
C HIS A 135 15.49 11.27 -20.26
N LEU A 136 15.17 12.40 -19.61
CA LEU A 136 16.15 13.42 -19.22
C LEU A 136 16.57 13.29 -17.75
N LEU A 137 15.94 12.42 -16.97
CA LEU A 137 16.31 12.15 -15.59
C LEU A 137 17.33 11.01 -15.56
N SER A 138 18.47 11.25 -14.92
CA SER A 138 19.38 10.17 -14.55
C SER A 138 18.72 9.21 -13.56
N THR A 139 19.25 7.99 -13.45
CA THR A 139 18.82 7.01 -12.45
C THR A 139 18.84 7.60 -11.04
N ASP A 140 19.85 8.42 -10.71
CA ASP A 140 19.98 9.06 -9.41
C ASP A 140 18.95 10.18 -9.21
N GLU A 141 18.58 10.93 -10.25
CA GLU A 141 17.50 11.91 -10.20
C GLU A 141 16.12 11.27 -10.05
N LEU A 142 15.88 10.13 -10.70
CA LEU A 142 14.66 9.33 -10.49
C LEU A 142 14.57 8.80 -9.06
N ILE A 143 15.68 8.28 -8.52
CA ILE A 143 15.76 7.81 -7.14
C ILE A 143 15.53 8.98 -6.16
N ASN A 144 16.16 10.13 -6.38
CA ASN A 144 15.99 11.32 -5.53
C ASN A 144 14.57 11.90 -5.59
N ILE A 145 13.93 11.90 -6.77
CA ILE A 145 12.52 12.28 -6.92
C ILE A 145 11.66 11.34 -6.09
N LEU A 146 11.82 10.02 -6.25
CA LEU A 146 11.11 9.00 -5.49
C LEU A 146 11.37 9.04 -3.97
N GLN A 147 12.48 9.64 -3.53
CA GLN A 147 12.90 9.75 -2.13
C GLN A 147 12.48 11.07 -1.44
N GLY A 148 12.06 12.09 -2.19
CA GLY A 148 11.62 13.37 -1.61
C GLY A 148 10.22 13.31 -1.02
N GLU A 149 9.91 14.19 -0.06
CA GLU A 149 8.52 14.41 0.43
C GLU A 149 7.48 14.54 -0.71
N PRO A 150 7.79 15.19 -1.85
CA PRO A 150 6.87 15.24 -2.98
C PRO A 150 6.53 13.89 -3.61
N ALA A 151 7.44 12.90 -3.60
CA ALA A 151 7.14 11.57 -4.12
C ALA A 151 6.38 10.70 -3.14
N ARG A 152 6.59 10.89 -1.84
CA ARG A 152 5.75 10.26 -0.82
C ARG A 152 4.32 10.78 -0.94
N ASP A 153 4.12 12.09 -1.01
CA ASP A 153 2.80 12.70 -1.19
C ASP A 153 2.17 12.32 -2.53
N TRP A 154 2.97 12.25 -3.60
CA TRP A 154 2.53 11.77 -4.91
C TRP A 154 2.12 10.29 -4.87
N TRP A 155 2.88 9.44 -4.18
CA TRP A 155 2.59 8.00 -4.04
C TRP A 155 1.39 7.75 -3.14
N GLU A 156 1.26 8.46 -2.01
CA GLU A 156 0.08 8.44 -1.14
C GLU A 156 -1.16 8.93 -1.90
N GLY A 157 -1.03 9.98 -2.71
CA GLY A 157 -2.08 10.45 -3.63
C GLY A 157 -2.42 9.43 -4.75
N MET A 158 -1.42 8.69 -5.22
CA MET A 158 -1.62 7.63 -6.21
C MET A 158 -2.33 6.41 -5.61
N MET A 159 -1.92 5.98 -4.42
CA MET A 159 -2.59 4.92 -3.63
C MET A 159 -4.03 5.31 -3.28
N TRP A 160 -4.29 6.58 -3.00
CA TRP A 160 -5.63 7.13 -2.83
C TRP A 160 -6.47 7.02 -4.13
N LYS A 161 -5.87 7.34 -5.29
CA LYS A 161 -6.53 7.26 -6.61
C LYS A 161 -6.86 5.82 -7.04
N PHE A 162 -6.08 4.83 -6.61
CA PHE A 162 -6.30 3.41 -6.90
C PHE A 162 -6.97 2.64 -5.75
N GLY A 163 -7.57 3.34 -4.78
CA GLY A 163 -8.40 2.72 -3.75
C GLY A 163 -7.65 1.83 -2.75
N GLY A 164 -6.36 2.09 -2.51
CA GLY A 164 -5.53 1.37 -1.55
C GLY A 164 -5.08 -0.04 -1.99
N GLY A 165 -5.42 -0.46 -3.20
CA GLY A 165 -4.83 -1.66 -3.81
C GLY A 165 -3.36 -1.42 -4.17
N ILE A 166 -2.50 -2.42 -3.94
CA ILE A 166 -1.14 -2.41 -4.50
C ILE A 166 -1.33 -2.46 -6.03
N PRO A 167 -0.88 -1.46 -6.80
CA PRO A 167 -1.00 -1.48 -8.24
C PRO A 167 -0.28 -2.72 -8.79
N ASP A 168 -0.93 -3.45 -9.67
CA ASP A 168 -0.29 -4.60 -10.31
C ASP A 168 0.78 -4.13 -11.31
N GLU A 169 1.53 -5.08 -11.88
CA GLU A 169 2.59 -4.76 -12.83
C GLU A 169 2.07 -3.92 -14.01
N GLU A 170 0.86 -4.20 -14.50
CA GLU A 170 0.26 -3.52 -15.63
C GLU A 170 -0.20 -2.10 -15.27
N ASP A 171 -0.68 -1.89 -14.04
CA ASP A 171 -0.99 -0.56 -13.52
C ASP A 171 0.28 0.30 -13.40
N VAL A 172 1.37 -0.26 -12.87
CA VAL A 172 2.68 0.42 -12.82
C VAL A 172 3.17 0.77 -14.23
N ARG A 173 3.06 -0.17 -15.19
CA ARG A 173 3.39 0.08 -16.61
C ARG A 173 2.58 1.23 -17.19
N ARG A 174 1.25 1.21 -17.01
CA ARG A 174 0.32 2.22 -17.54
C ARG A 174 0.60 3.60 -16.96
N ILE A 175 0.87 3.67 -15.66
CA ILE A 175 1.21 4.91 -14.97
C ILE A 175 2.53 5.46 -15.52
N LEU A 176 3.60 4.66 -15.53
CA LEU A 176 4.91 5.11 -16.02
C LEU A 176 4.86 5.53 -17.50
N ALA A 177 4.12 4.80 -18.34
CA ALA A 177 3.92 5.15 -19.75
C ALA A 177 3.15 6.47 -19.91
N ALA A 178 2.15 6.74 -19.08
CA ALA A 178 1.41 8.01 -19.08
C ALA A 178 2.32 9.21 -18.70
N TYR A 179 3.39 8.96 -17.95
CA TYR A 179 4.44 9.95 -17.65
C TYR A 179 5.59 9.97 -18.67
N GLY A 180 5.44 9.28 -19.80
CA GLY A 180 6.40 9.31 -20.91
C GLY A 180 7.64 8.45 -20.67
N ALA A 181 7.60 7.51 -19.73
CA ALA A 181 8.64 6.48 -19.62
C ALA A 181 8.62 5.58 -20.86
N THR A 182 9.79 5.28 -21.39
CA THR A 182 9.98 4.34 -22.48
C THR A 182 9.79 2.90 -21.97
N ALA A 183 9.47 1.97 -22.88
CA ALA A 183 9.35 0.56 -22.53
C ALA A 183 10.60 0.02 -21.80
N GLY A 184 11.80 0.45 -22.22
CA GLY A 184 13.05 0.03 -21.58
C GLY A 184 13.26 0.59 -20.17
N GLU A 185 12.75 1.79 -19.86
CA GLU A 185 12.79 2.36 -18.50
C GLU A 185 11.78 1.66 -17.58
N ILE A 186 10.60 1.35 -18.12
CA ILE A 186 9.56 0.60 -17.42
C ILE A 186 10.07 -0.79 -17.02
N GLU A 187 10.67 -1.54 -17.94
CA GLU A 187 11.24 -2.87 -17.62
C GLU A 187 12.35 -2.80 -16.57
N LYS A 188 13.20 -1.77 -16.59
CA LYS A 188 14.26 -1.58 -15.58
C LYS A 188 13.68 -1.32 -14.20
N LEU A 189 12.65 -0.47 -14.10
CA LEU A 189 11.98 -0.18 -12.84
C LEU A 189 11.24 -1.41 -12.31
N LEU A 190 10.54 -2.15 -13.17
CA LEU A 190 9.86 -3.38 -12.78
C LEU A 190 10.84 -4.49 -12.40
N ALA A 191 11.98 -4.61 -13.06
CA ALA A 191 13.04 -5.53 -12.67
C ALA A 191 13.68 -5.13 -11.33
N LEU A 192 13.86 -3.83 -11.07
CA LEU A 192 14.34 -3.35 -9.77
C LEU A 192 13.34 -3.67 -8.66
N ILE A 193 12.05 -3.42 -8.89
CA ILE A 193 10.96 -3.81 -8.00
C ILE A 193 10.98 -5.34 -7.82
N GLY A 194 10.88 -6.13 -8.88
CA GLY A 194 10.84 -7.60 -8.85
C GLY A 194 12.04 -8.25 -8.15
N SER A 195 13.27 -7.81 -8.45
CA SER A 195 14.50 -8.31 -7.79
C SER A 195 14.59 -7.94 -6.31
N THR A 196 13.98 -6.82 -5.93
CA THR A 196 13.86 -6.41 -4.53
C THR A 196 12.85 -7.29 -3.76
N PHE A 197 11.96 -8.00 -4.46
CA PHE A 197 10.88 -8.81 -3.89
C PHE A 197 10.95 -10.32 -4.16
N GLU A 198 12.04 -10.85 -4.77
CA GLU A 198 12.20 -12.30 -4.95
C GLU A 198 12.13 -13.02 -3.57
N GLY A 199 10.97 -13.65 -3.31
CA GLY A 199 10.69 -14.40 -2.09
C GLY A 199 10.04 -13.65 -0.94
N ARG A 200 9.60 -12.38 -1.09
CA ARG A 200 8.91 -11.62 -0.02
C ARG A 200 7.61 -10.99 -0.51
N SER A 201 6.50 -11.31 0.16
CA SER A 201 5.23 -10.59 0.05
C SER A 201 5.38 -9.21 0.70
N ILE A 202 4.98 -8.14 0.00
CA ILE A 202 4.84 -6.80 0.60
C ILE A 202 3.46 -6.74 1.20
N GLU A 203 3.37 -6.89 2.52
CA GLU A 203 2.07 -6.94 3.20
C GLU A 203 1.56 -5.54 3.58
N ASN A 204 2.44 -4.53 3.63
CA ASN A 204 2.02 -3.13 3.80
C ASN A 204 3.08 -2.10 3.36
N VAL A 205 2.66 -0.82 3.35
CA VAL A 205 3.44 0.37 2.97
C VAL A 205 4.69 0.56 3.83
N ASP A 206 4.64 0.22 5.11
CA ASP A 206 5.78 0.38 6.04
C ASP A 206 6.95 -0.56 5.68
N GLN A 207 6.66 -1.75 5.13
CA GLN A 207 7.69 -2.68 4.66
C GLN A 207 8.40 -2.16 3.41
N LEU A 208 7.67 -1.51 2.50
CA LEU A 208 8.24 -0.89 1.30
C LEU A 208 9.12 0.32 1.66
N VAL A 209 8.63 1.18 2.56
CA VAL A 209 9.37 2.35 3.06
C VAL A 209 10.62 1.93 3.84
N ALA A 210 10.52 0.94 4.72
CA ALA A 210 11.67 0.41 5.46
C ALA A 210 12.70 -0.26 4.53
N LEU A 211 12.27 -0.84 3.41
CA LEU A 211 13.14 -1.46 2.42
C LEU A 211 13.85 -0.44 1.54
N VAL A 212 13.16 0.60 1.08
CA VAL A 212 13.76 1.76 0.39
C VAL A 212 14.79 2.44 1.31
N GLN A 213 14.48 2.55 2.61
CA GLN A 213 15.41 3.05 3.62
C GLN A 213 16.58 2.08 3.89
N ASN A 214 16.39 0.76 3.87
CA ASN A 214 17.47 -0.22 4.07
C ASN A 214 18.39 -0.38 2.86
N LEU A 215 17.87 -0.31 1.64
CA LEU A 215 18.68 -0.28 0.41
C LEU A 215 19.57 0.98 0.36
N SER A 216 19.09 2.10 0.93
CA SER A 216 19.92 3.30 1.12
C SER A 216 21.02 3.12 2.16
N ARG A 217 20.80 2.33 3.23
CA ARG A 217 21.83 2.03 4.25
C ARG A 217 22.89 1.06 3.75
N GLU A 218 22.52 0.00 3.02
CA GLU A 218 23.50 -0.95 2.48
C GLU A 218 24.27 -0.38 1.28
N GLY A 219 23.65 0.52 0.48
CA GLY A 219 24.33 1.27 -0.57
C GLY A 219 25.29 2.36 -0.05
N LEU A 220 25.05 2.90 1.15
CA LEU A 220 25.94 3.89 1.77
C LEU A 220 27.03 3.27 2.67
N TYR A 221 26.91 2.02 3.10
CA TYR A 221 27.91 1.42 3.99
C TYR A 221 29.18 0.92 3.25
N ILE A 222 29.11 0.61 1.95
CA ILE A 222 30.26 0.07 1.21
C ILE A 222 31.09 1.20 0.56
N ALA A 223 30.46 2.28 0.10
CA ALA A 223 31.15 3.38 -0.58
C ALA A 223 31.92 4.34 0.37
N ASP A 224 31.43 4.58 1.59
CA ASP A 224 32.10 5.44 2.58
C ASP A 224 33.18 4.67 3.41
N ILE A 225 33.03 3.34 3.58
CA ILE A 225 34.03 2.52 4.28
C ILE A 225 35.24 2.22 3.40
N LEU A 226 35.04 1.97 2.10
CA LEU A 226 36.14 1.66 1.16
C LEU A 226 36.93 2.89 0.72
N SER A 227 36.40 4.11 0.92
CA SER A 227 37.07 5.36 0.53
C SER A 227 37.97 5.96 1.61
N ARG A 228 38.02 5.41 2.84
CA ARG A 228 38.67 6.07 3.98
C ARG A 228 39.84 5.35 4.67
N PHE A 229 40.30 4.18 4.22
CA PHE A 229 41.45 3.53 4.87
C PHE A 229 42.48 2.89 3.91
N PRO A 230 43.75 3.29 4.02
CA PRO A 230 44.88 2.37 3.98
C PRO A 230 45.02 1.66 5.34
N SER A 231 44.55 0.41 5.40
CA SER A 231 44.56 -0.55 6.53
C SER A 231 43.40 -0.48 7.55
N PRO A 232 42.71 -1.60 7.87
CA PRO A 232 41.70 -1.67 8.93
C PRO A 232 42.23 -2.24 10.26
N PRO A 233 41.65 -1.86 11.43
CA PRO A 233 41.87 -2.54 12.69
C PRO A 233 40.99 -3.80 12.82
N VAL A 234 41.57 -4.78 13.49
CA VAL A 234 41.01 -6.04 13.94
C VAL A 234 39.84 -5.81 14.89
N SER A 235 38.62 -6.21 14.50
CA SER A 235 37.66 -6.95 15.35
C SER A 235 36.31 -7.06 14.64
N LEU A 236 36.08 -8.18 13.96
CA LEU A 236 34.76 -8.82 13.81
C LEU A 236 35.00 -10.20 13.18
N VAL A 237 35.75 -11.03 13.91
CA VAL A 237 35.79 -12.47 13.68
C VAL A 237 34.69 -13.09 14.53
N GLY A 238 33.71 -13.70 13.85
CA GLY A 238 32.94 -14.79 14.43
C GLY A 238 31.44 -14.60 14.34
N LYS A 239 30.83 -15.09 13.25
CA LYS A 239 30.19 -16.43 13.24
C LYS A 239 29.28 -16.56 12.00
N THR A 240 29.87 -16.82 10.84
CA THR A 240 29.20 -17.52 9.73
C THR A 240 30.25 -18.04 8.74
N PRO A 241 30.74 -19.29 8.90
CA PRO A 241 31.57 -19.91 7.89
C PRO A 241 30.68 -20.38 6.73
N GLY A 242 30.98 -19.95 5.50
CA GLY A 242 30.42 -20.61 4.31
C GLY A 242 30.13 -19.72 3.10
N HIS A 243 30.18 -18.39 3.21
CA HIS A 243 29.85 -17.54 2.06
C HIS A 243 31.05 -17.40 1.10
N PRO A 244 30.94 -17.80 -0.19
CA PRO A 244 32.06 -17.76 -1.16
C PRO A 244 32.64 -16.35 -1.35
N LEU A 245 31.79 -15.34 -1.21
CA LEU A 245 32.15 -13.94 -1.35
C LEU A 245 33.03 -13.44 -0.19
N LEU A 246 32.81 -13.96 1.03
CA LEU A 246 33.68 -13.65 2.18
C LEU A 246 35.04 -14.33 2.07
N ALA A 247 35.10 -15.54 1.50
CA ALA A 247 36.36 -16.22 1.22
C ALA A 247 37.19 -15.49 0.15
N ALA A 248 36.54 -14.94 -0.89
CA ALA A 248 37.20 -14.15 -1.92
C ALA A 248 37.79 -12.84 -1.36
N VAL A 249 37.02 -12.11 -0.56
CA VAL A 249 37.48 -10.87 0.09
C VAL A 249 38.63 -11.12 1.06
N HIS A 250 38.57 -12.21 1.84
CA HIS A 250 39.64 -12.56 2.77
C HIS A 250 40.95 -12.93 2.06
N LYS A 251 40.87 -13.67 0.94
CA LYS A 251 42.03 -14.03 0.13
C LYS A 251 42.71 -12.79 -0.48
N GLU A 252 41.94 -11.85 -0.99
CA GLU A 252 42.46 -10.64 -1.63
C GLU A 252 43.10 -9.68 -0.62
N PHE A 253 42.59 -9.66 0.61
CA PHE A 253 43.19 -8.94 1.74
C PHE A 253 44.56 -9.53 2.15
N GLU A 254 44.67 -10.86 2.27
CA GLU A 254 45.96 -11.49 2.61
C GLU A 254 47.03 -11.31 1.52
N GLU A 255 46.63 -11.42 0.25
CA GLU A 255 47.55 -11.18 -0.87
C GLU A 255 48.07 -9.74 -0.91
N THR A 256 47.25 -8.77 -0.48
CA THR A 256 47.63 -7.34 -0.42
C THR A 256 48.60 -7.07 0.74
N LEU A 257 48.36 -7.68 1.90
CA LEU A 257 49.27 -7.62 3.06
C LEU A 257 50.65 -8.22 2.76
N LEU A 258 50.70 -9.31 1.99
CA LEU A 258 51.95 -9.94 1.56
C LEU A 258 52.73 -9.12 0.52
N ARG A 259 52.04 -8.31 -0.30
CA ARG A 259 52.69 -7.37 -1.24
C ARG A 259 53.29 -6.16 -0.52
N GLY A 260 52.63 -5.67 0.54
CA GLY A 260 53.15 -4.56 1.36
C GLY A 260 54.47 -4.86 2.08
N LYS A 261 54.65 -6.10 2.57
CA LYS A 261 55.87 -6.52 3.29
C LYS A 261 57.11 -6.78 2.42
N ARG A 262 57.03 -6.62 1.09
CA ARG A 262 58.19 -6.72 0.19
C ARG A 262 58.78 -5.36 -0.21
N LEU A 263 58.19 -4.27 0.27
CA LEU A 263 58.61 -2.90 -0.05
C LEU A 263 59.17 -2.14 1.18
N GLU A 264 59.49 -2.87 2.25
CA GLU A 264 60.38 -2.45 3.36
C GLU A 264 61.61 -3.37 3.39
#